data_AF-A0A1E5G4V7-F1
#
_entry.id   AF-A0A1E5G4V7-F1
#
_cell.length_a   1.000
_cell.length_b   1.000
_cell.length_c   1.000
_cell.angle_alpha   90.00
_cell.angle_beta   90.00
_cell.angle_gamma   90.00
#
_symmetry.space_group_name_H-M   'P 1'
#
loop_
_entity.id
_entity.type
_entity.pdbx_description
1 polymer ?
#
loop_
_entity_poly.entity_id
_entity_poly.type
_entity_poly.pdbx_seq_one_letter_code
_entity_poly.pdbx_strand_id
1 'polypeptide(L)'
;MVGKRIIRELETIEKMIYIYCKDKHGTGGILCSDCHNLLEYARKRLHMCPHGESKPVCGNCKIHCYKKDKRQQVIDVMRYAGPRMTYKHPILALYHLLDSRKK
;
A
#
# COMPACT_ATOMS: atom_id res chain seq x y z
N MET A 1 -19.08 -7.08 -5.64
CA MET A 1 -18.71 -6.67 -4.27
C MET A 1 -17.20 -6.72 -4.16
N VAL A 2 -16.57 -5.68 -3.60
CA VAL A 2 -15.11 -5.68 -3.35
C VAL A 2 -14.83 -6.69 -2.25
N GLY A 3 -13.91 -7.62 -2.50
CA GLY A 3 -13.65 -8.69 -1.55
C GLY A 3 -12.74 -8.27 -0.38
N LYS A 4 -12.66 -9.13 0.65
CA LYS A 4 -11.98 -8.85 1.92
C LYS A 4 -10.47 -8.66 1.75
N ARG A 5 -9.83 -9.36 0.81
CA ARG A 5 -8.40 -9.17 0.53
C ARG A 5 -8.12 -7.78 -0.01
N ILE A 6 -8.93 -7.31 -0.96
CA ILE A 6 -8.77 -5.99 -1.56
C ILE A 6 -8.97 -4.88 -0.52
N ILE A 7 -9.96 -5.02 0.37
CA ILE A 7 -10.20 -4.06 1.47
C ILE A 7 -8.97 -3.94 2.37
N ARG A 8 -8.37 -5.06 2.78
CA ARG A 8 -7.15 -5.04 3.61
C ARG A 8 -5.97 -4.37 2.91
N GLU A 9 -5.79 -4.63 1.61
CA GLU A 9 -4.72 -3.99 0.82
C GLU A 9 -4.95 -2.47 0.70
N LEU A 10 -6.20 -2.03 0.53
CA LEU A 10 -6.57 -0.61 0.51
C LEU A 10 -6.26 0.08 1.85
N GLU A 11 -6.66 -0.53 2.96
CA GLU A 11 -6.37 -0.01 4.30
C GLU A 11 -4.85 0.05 4.54
N THR A 12 -4.13 -1.00 4.14
CA THR A 12 -2.67 -1.09 4.32
C THR A 12 -1.95 0.03 3.57
N ILE A 13 -2.25 0.22 2.28
CA ILE A 13 -1.58 1.25 1.48
C ILE A 13 -1.96 2.66 1.94
N GLU A 14 -3.20 2.88 2.40
CA GLU A 14 -3.63 4.16 2.96
C GLU A 14 -2.84 4.53 4.21
N LYS A 15 -2.71 3.61 5.18
CA LYS A 15 -1.93 3.86 6.39
C LYS A 15 -0.45 4.07 6.08
N MET A 16 0.11 3.33 5.12
CA MET A 16 1.50 3.49 4.71
C MET A 16 1.76 4.85 4.06
N ILE A 17 0.89 5.30 3.15
CA ILE A 17 0.99 6.63 2.53
C ILE A 17 0.87 7.72 3.59
N TYR A 18 0.01 7.55 4.58
CA TYR A 18 -0.16 8.51 5.66
C TYR A 18 1.10 8.63 6.53
N ILE A 19 1.70 7.51 6.94
CA ILE A 19 2.97 7.48 7.68
C ILE A 19 4.05 8.18 6.86
N TYR A 20 4.18 7.81 5.59
CA TYR A 20 5.17 8.40 4.69
C TYR A 20 4.99 9.92 4.57
N CYS A 21 3.77 10.38 4.28
CA CYS A 21 3.47 11.80 4.09
C CYS A 21 3.72 12.61 5.36
N LYS A 22 3.26 12.10 6.51
CA LYS A 22 3.46 12.77 7.80
C LYS A 22 4.94 12.94 8.12
N ASP A 23 5.72 11.87 8.00
CA ASP A 23 7.12 11.88 8.45
C ASP A 23 8.05 12.56 7.42
N LYS A 24 7.77 12.45 6.12
CA LYS A 24 8.61 13.03 5.06
C LYS A 24 8.21 14.44 4.65
N HIS A 25 6.92 14.75 4.64
CA HIS A 25 6.41 16.05 4.20
C HIS A 25 5.90 16.91 5.36
N GLY A 26 5.99 16.43 6.61
CA GLY A 26 5.64 17.19 7.80
C GLY A 26 4.14 17.50 7.92
N THR A 27 3.28 16.71 7.28
CA THR A 27 1.85 17.05 7.26
C THR A 27 1.16 16.77 8.59
N GLY A 28 0.46 17.78 9.12
CA GLY A 28 -0.18 17.79 10.44
C GLY A 28 -1.48 16.98 10.56
N GLY A 29 -1.69 15.98 9.70
CA GLY A 29 -2.85 15.10 9.80
C GLY A 29 -3.63 14.89 8.50
N ILE A 30 -3.29 15.63 7.44
CA ILE A 30 -3.91 15.55 6.12
C ILE A 30 -2.82 15.12 5.11
N LEU A 31 -3.17 14.35 4.09
CA LEU A 31 -2.22 14.03 3.01
C LEU A 31 -1.92 15.28 2.18
N CYS A 32 -0.65 15.48 1.80
CA CYS A 32 -0.34 16.47 0.78
C CYS A 32 -0.95 16.06 -0.57
N SER A 33 -1.08 17.00 -1.50
CA SER A 33 -1.68 16.78 -2.82
C SER A 33 -1.07 15.58 -3.55
N ASP A 34 0.25 15.41 -3.49
CA ASP A 34 0.94 14.31 -4.16
C ASP A 34 0.62 12.94 -3.55
N CYS A 35 0.64 12.85 -2.22
CA CYS A 35 0.30 11.63 -1.50
C CYS A 35 -1.18 11.28 -1.63
N HIS A 36 -2.05 12.28 -1.68
CA HIS A 36 -3.48 12.10 -1.97
C HIS A 36 -3.68 11.52 -3.39
N ASN A 37 -3.03 12.12 -4.39
CA ASN A 37 -3.09 11.63 -5.77
C ASN A 37 -2.54 10.21 -5.91
N LEU A 38 -1.49 9.86 -5.16
CA LEU A 38 -0.95 8.50 -5.11
C LEU A 38 -1.95 7.51 -4.50
N LEU A 39 -2.61 7.90 -3.40
CA LEU A 39 -3.62 7.07 -2.74
C LEU A 39 -4.81 6.81 -3.66
N GLU A 40 -5.37 7.84 -4.27
CA GLU A 40 -6.51 7.69 -5.19
C GLU A 40 -6.15 6.83 -6.40
N TYR A 41 -4.94 6.99 -6.95
CA TYR A 41 -4.43 6.12 -8.00
C TYR A 41 -4.37 4.66 -7.56
N ALA A 42 -3.80 4.39 -6.38
CA ALA A 42 -3.68 3.05 -5.82
C ALA A 42 -5.06 2.41 -5.56
N ARG A 43 -6.01 3.18 -5.01
CA ARG A 43 -7.39 2.76 -4.77
C ARG A 43 -8.07 2.32 -6.06
N LYS A 44 -7.99 3.13 -7.11
CA LYS A 44 -8.54 2.81 -8.42
C LYS A 44 -7.96 1.51 -8.99
N ARG A 45 -6.64 1.31 -8.87
CA ARG A 45 -5.97 0.09 -9.34
C ARG A 45 -6.33 -1.15 -8.53
N LEU A 46 -6.52 -1.01 -7.22
CA LEU A 46 -6.95 -2.10 -6.35
C LEU A 46 -8.39 -2.53 -6.62
N HIS A 47 -9.31 -1.58 -6.81
CA HIS A 47 -10.70 -1.88 -7.18
C HIS A 47 -10.82 -2.59 -8.54
N MET A 48 -9.97 -2.24 -9.50
CA MET A 48 -9.95 -2.85 -10.84
C MET A 48 -9.02 -4.06 -10.93
N CYS A 49 -8.57 -4.63 -9.81
CA CYS A 49 -7.61 -5.72 -9.85
C CYS A 49 -8.25 -6.98 -10.45
N PRO A 50 -7.70 -7.56 -11.54
CA PRO A 50 -8.27 -8.74 -12.19
C PRO A 50 -8.19 -9.99 -11.32
N HIS A 51 -7.27 -10.02 -10.35
CA HIS A 51 -7.13 -11.14 -9.42
C HIS A 51 -8.13 -11.12 -8.26
N GLY A 52 -8.77 -9.97 -7.98
CA GLY A 52 -9.73 -9.83 -6.88
C GLY A 52 -9.23 -10.41 -5.56
N GLU A 53 -9.98 -11.37 -5.00
CA GLU A 53 -9.63 -12.05 -3.75
C GLU A 53 -8.40 -12.97 -3.84
N SER A 54 -8.08 -13.46 -5.04
CA SER A 54 -6.90 -14.30 -5.28
C SER A 54 -5.64 -13.47 -5.57
N LYS A 55 -5.67 -12.17 -5.22
CA LYS A 55 -4.57 -11.25 -5.47
C LYS A 55 -3.29 -11.66 -4.71
N PRO A 56 -2.16 -11.87 -5.41
CA PRO A 56 -0.87 -12.01 -4.76
C PRO A 56 -0.37 -10.64 -4.25
N VAL A 57 0.63 -10.66 -3.38
CA VAL A 57 1.31 -9.43 -2.93
C VAL A 57 1.79 -8.62 -4.13
N CYS A 58 1.61 -7.30 -4.11
CA CYS A 58 1.90 -6.44 -5.27
C CYS A 58 3.34 -6.58 -5.81
N GLY A 59 4.32 -6.88 -4.94
CA GLY A 59 5.71 -7.13 -5.34
C GLY A 59 5.92 -8.40 -6.15
N ASN A 60 5.07 -9.42 -5.95
CA ASN A 60 5.13 -10.72 -6.64
C ASN A 60 4.11 -10.80 -7.80
N CYS A 61 3.31 -9.75 -8.00
CA CYS A 61 2.33 -9.71 -9.06
C CYS A 61 3.02 -9.62 -10.43
N LYS A 62 2.66 -10.53 -11.35
CA LYS A 62 3.21 -10.57 -12.71
C LYS A 62 2.62 -9.49 -13.63
N ILE A 63 1.52 -8.84 -13.22
CA ILE A 63 0.85 -7.82 -14.03
C ILE A 63 1.43 -6.44 -13.74
N HIS A 64 1.85 -5.75 -14.81
CA HIS A 64 2.25 -4.35 -14.77
C HIS A 64 1.03 -3.42 -14.70
N CYS A 65 0.44 -3.30 -13.51
CA CYS A 65 -0.76 -2.50 -13.28
C CYS A 65 -0.49 -1.02 -12.97
N TYR A 66 0.73 -0.68 -12.51
CA TYR A 66 1.11 0.68 -12.12
C TYR A 66 1.98 1.32 -13.21
N LYS A 67 1.77 2.62 -13.45
CA LYS A 67 2.71 3.44 -14.22
C LYS A 67 4.06 3.49 -13.50
N LYS A 68 5.16 3.61 -14.26
CA LYS A 68 6.54 3.51 -13.74
C LYS A 68 6.83 4.51 -12.62
N ASP A 69 6.39 5.75 -12.79
CA ASP A 69 6.48 6.84 -11.80
C ASP A 69 5.72 6.51 -10.50
N LYS A 70 4.46 6.10 -10.61
CA LYS A 70 3.62 5.74 -9.46
C LYS A 70 4.11 4.48 -8.77
N ARG A 71 4.63 3.52 -9.53
CA ARG A 71 5.25 2.31 -8.98
C ARG A 71 6.45 2.67 -8.11
N GLN A 72 7.32 3.57 -8.57
CA GLN A 72 8.47 3.99 -7.79
C GLN A 72 8.03 4.69 -6.50
N GLN A 73 7.07 5.61 -6.59
CA GLN A 73 6.51 6.28 -5.42
C GLN A 73 5.95 5.29 -4.39
N VAL A 74 5.19 4.27 -4.83
CA VAL A 74 4.67 3.24 -3.92
C VAL A 74 5.78 2.37 -3.35
N ILE A 75 6.83 2.05 -4.10
CA ILE A 75 7.99 1.31 -3.57
C ILE A 75 8.67 2.11 -2.46
N ASP A 76 8.84 3.42 -2.65
CA ASP A 76 9.47 4.29 -1.64
C ASP A 76 8.61 4.38 -0.37
N VAL A 77 7.29 4.52 -0.53
CA VAL A 77 6.31 4.44 0.56
C VAL A 77 6.40 3.10 1.27
N MET A 78 6.40 1.98 0.55
CA MET A 78 6.43 0.62 1.13
C MET A 78 7.74 0.37 1.88
N ARG A 79 8.89 0.79 1.34
CA ARG A 79 10.21 0.65 2.01
C ARG A 79 10.28 1.50 3.29
N TYR A 80 9.71 2.70 3.26
CA TYR A 80 9.76 3.59 4.40
C TYR A 80 8.73 3.22 5.47
N ALA A 81 7.47 3.08 5.08
CA ALA A 81 6.36 2.84 5.98
C ALA A 81 6.20 1.36 6.37
N GLY A 82 6.69 0.41 5.56
CA GLY A 82 6.59 -1.02 5.84
C GLY A 82 7.16 -1.43 7.21
N PRO A 83 8.45 -1.14 7.51
CA PRO A 83 9.02 -1.39 8.82
C PRO A 83 8.36 -0.57 9.95
N ARG A 84 7.86 0.63 9.62
CA ARG A 84 7.24 1.55 10.59
C ARG A 84 5.79 1.15 10.94
N MET A 85 5.11 0.44 10.04
CA MET A 85 3.81 -0.20 10.30
C MET A 85 3.95 -1.27 11.39
N THR A 86 5.08 -1.97 11.46
CA THR A 86 5.39 -2.96 12.51
C THR A 86 5.51 -2.35 13.90
N TYR A 87 6.03 -1.13 13.98
CA TYR A 87 6.17 -0.41 15.26
C TYR A 87 4.86 0.19 15.78
N LYS A 88 3.90 0.53 14.90
CA LYS A 88 2.59 1.08 15.32
C LYS A 88 1.45 0.06 15.36
N HIS A 89 1.54 -1.00 14.55
CA HIS A 89 0.54 -2.06 14.44
C HIS A 89 1.23 -3.44 14.36
N PRO A 90 1.78 -3.93 15.48
CA PRO A 90 2.66 -5.11 15.50
C PRO A 90 2.00 -6.38 14.92
N ILE A 91 0.69 -6.56 15.13
CA ILE A 91 -0.06 -7.70 14.60
C ILE A 91 -0.21 -7.63 13.07
N LEU A 92 -0.53 -6.44 12.53
CA LEU A 92 -0.78 -6.28 11.09
C LEU A 92 0.51 -6.48 10.27
N ALA A 93 1.63 -6.03 10.80
CA ALA A 93 2.92 -6.18 10.14
C ALA A 93 3.47 -7.61 10.24
N LEU A 94 3.13 -8.37 11.29
CA LEU A 94 3.43 -9.79 11.36
C LEU A 94 2.70 -10.55 10.25
N TYR A 95 1.41 -10.28 10.01
CA TYR A 95 0.67 -10.86 8.88
C TYR A 95 1.30 -10.48 7.53
N HIS A 96 1.73 -9.23 7.36
CA HIS A 96 2.36 -8.77 6.13
C HIS A 96 3.74 -9.41 5.87
N LEU A 97 4.53 -9.62 6.91
CA LEU A 97 5.81 -10.34 6.84
C LEU A 97 5.63 -11.84 6.55
N LEU A 98 4.61 -12.47 7.16
CA LEU A 98 4.28 -13.87 6.91
C LEU A 98 3.77 -14.08 5.48
N ASP A 99 2.93 -13.18 4.97
CA ASP A 99 2.47 -13.19 3.58
C ASP A 99 3.63 -12.95 2.58
N SER A 100 4.64 -12.17 2.97
CA SER A 100 5.83 -11.92 2.14
C SER A 100 6.83 -13.10 2.13
N ARG A 101 6.72 -14.05 3.06
CA ARG A 101 7.55 -15.26 3.15
C ARG A 101 6.94 -16.50 2.49
N LYS A 102 5.69 -16.46 2.06
CA LYS A 102 5.12 -17.53 1.22
C LYS A 102 5.51 -17.28 -0.24
N LYS A 103 6.49 -18.06 -0.67
CA LYS A 103 6.90 -18.23 -2.06
C LYS A 103 5.77 -18.85 -2.88
#